data_AF-A0A349K380-F1
#
_entry.id   AF-A0A349K380-F1
#
_cell.length_a   1.000
_cell.length_b   1.000
_cell.length_c   1.000
_cell.angle_alpha   90.00
_cell.angle_beta   90.00
_cell.angle_gamma   90.00
#
_symmetry.space_group_name_H-M   'P 1'
#
loop_
_entity.id
_entity.type
_entity.pdbx_description
1 polymer ?
#
loop_
_entity_poly.entity_id
_entity_poly.type
_entity_poly.pdbx_seq_one_letter_code
_entity_poly.pdbx_strand_id
1 'polypeptide(L)' 'MIEILLALAVGMIVGILFSACKLPLPAPPAIAGVVGIVGIYLGAQAWPLLAKLFS' A
#
# COMPACT_ATOMS: atom_id res chain seq x y z
N MET A 1 -5.31 3.00 -15.77
CA MET A 1 -6.48 3.04 -14.85
C MET A 1 -7.01 1.65 -14.50
N ILE A 2 -7.17 0.74 -15.47
CA ILE A 2 -7.62 -0.64 -15.22
C ILE A 2 -6.66 -1.40 -14.29
N GLU A 3 -5.38 -1.08 -14.33
CA GLU A 3 -4.31 -1.68 -13.53
C GLU A 3 -4.54 -1.47 -12.03
N ILE A 4 -5.11 -0.32 -11.62
CA ILE A 4 -5.44 -0.03 -10.23
C ILE A 4 -6.57 -0.96 -9.74
N LEU A 5 -7.60 -1.13 -10.58
CA LEU A 5 -8.72 -2.00 -10.27
C LEU A 5 -8.29 -3.48 -10.24
N LEU A 6 -7.41 -3.88 -11.16
CA LEU A 6 -6.82 -5.22 -11.19
C LEU A 6 -5.92 -5.46 -9.96
N ALA A 7 -5.07 -4.50 -9.58
CA ALA A 7 -4.24 -4.62 -8.38
C ALA A 7 -5.08 -4.75 -7.10
N LEU A 8 -6.16 -3.97 -6.99
CA LEU A 8 -7.11 -4.08 -5.89
C LEU A 8 -7.81 -5.44 -5.88
N ALA A 9 -8.31 -5.90 -7.02
CA ALA A 9 -8.98 -7.19 -7.16
C ALA A 9 -8.05 -8.36 -6.81
N VAL A 10 -6.84 -8.36 -7.34
CA VAL A 10 -5.82 -9.38 -7.03
C VAL A 10 -5.47 -9.34 -5.54
N GLY A 11 -5.25 -8.16 -4.96
CA GLY A 11 -4.98 -8.01 -3.53
C GLY A 11 -6.10 -8.57 -2.64
N MET A 12 -7.35 -8.31 -3.00
CA MET A 12 -8.52 -8.87 -2.30
C MET A 12 -8.59 -10.39 -2.43
N ILE A 13 -8.43 -10.93 -3.63
CA ILE A 13 -8.47 -12.38 -3.87
C ILE A 13 -7.35 -13.09 -3.11
N VAL A 14 -6.12 -12.57 -3.16
CA VAL A 14 -4.97 -13.13 -2.43
C VAL A 14 -5.21 -13.07 -0.91
N GLY A 15 -5.72 -11.95 -0.39
CA GLY A 15 -6.05 -11.81 1.03
C GLY A 15 -7.10 -12.82 1.48
N ILE A 16 -8.17 -13.00 0.69
CA ILE A 16 -9.23 -13.98 0.97
C ILE A 16 -8.67 -15.40 0.94
N LEU A 17 -7.89 -15.77 -0.09
CA LEU A 17 -7.31 -17.11 -0.22
C LEU A 17 -6.38 -17.45 0.95
N PHE A 18 -5.46 -16.56 1.31
CA PHE A 18 -4.52 -16.82 2.40
C PHE A 18 -5.21 -16.89 3.76
N SER A 19 -6.20 -16.02 4.00
CA SER A 19 -7.01 -16.06 5.21
C SER A 19 -7.84 -17.35 5.29
N ALA A 20 -8.48 -17.76 4.19
CA ALA A 20 -9.25 -19.00 4.11
C ALA A 20 -8.39 -20.26 4.34
N CYS A 21 -7.17 -20.27 3.81
CA CYS A 21 -6.20 -21.36 4.01
C CYS A 21 -5.45 -21.28 5.35
N LYS A 22 -5.72 -20.26 6.20
CA LYS A 22 -4.99 -19.99 7.45
C LYS A 22 -3.47 -19.89 7.26
N LEU A 23 -3.04 -19.41 6.10
CA LEU A 23 -1.64 -19.19 5.78
C LEU A 23 -1.20 -17.82 6.33
N PRO A 24 0.09 -17.65 6.69
CA PRO A 24 0.61 -16.34 7.06
C PRO A 24 0.39 -15.35 5.91
N LEU A 25 -0.24 -14.22 6.21
CA LEU A 25 -0.55 -13.21 5.21
C LEU A 25 0.77 -12.61 4.66
N PRO A 26 0.93 -12.51 3.33
CA PRO A 26 2.11 -11.87 2.73
C PRO A 26 2.09 -10.34 2.88
N ALA A 27 0.90 -9.75 3.13
CA ALA A 27 0.73 -8.33 3.38
C ALA A 27 1.05 -7.96 4.84
N PRO A 28 1.38 -6.69 5.14
CA PRO A 28 1.65 -6.25 6.51
C PRO A 28 0.50 -6.64 7.45
N PRO A 29 0.75 -7.43 8.51
CA PRO A 29 -0.30 -7.99 9.35
C PRO A 29 -1.00 -6.93 10.22
N ALA A 30 -0.42 -5.73 10.35
CA ALA A 30 -0.94 -4.63 11.13
C ALA A 30 -1.35 -3.45 10.24
N ILE A 31 -2.46 -2.80 10.61
CA ILE A 31 -2.90 -1.53 10.00
C ILE A 31 -1.77 -0.49 10.02
N ALA A 32 -0.96 -0.48 11.07
CA ALA A 32 0.22 0.38 11.19
C ALA A 32 1.21 0.21 10.02
N GLY A 33 1.41 -1.02 9.52
CA GLY A 33 2.28 -1.27 8.37
C GLY A 33 1.72 -0.70 7.08
N VAL A 34 0.40 -0.83 6.86
CA VAL A 34 -0.28 -0.26 5.69
C VAL A 34 -0.20 1.27 5.72
N VAL A 35 -0.50 1.89 6.86
CA VAL A 35 -0.41 3.35 7.06
C VAL A 35 1.03 3.84 6.86
N GLY A 36 2.03 3.08 7.29
CA GLY A 36 3.45 3.38 7.05
C GLY A 36 3.80 3.45 5.56
N ILE A 37 3.36 2.47 4.76
CA ILE A 37 3.58 2.46 3.30
C ILE A 37 2.93 3.68 2.63
N VAL A 38 1.70 4.02 3.04
CA VAL A 38 1.01 5.23 2.54
C VAL A 38 1.79 6.49 2.91
N GLY A 39 2.27 6.60 4.14
CA GLY A 39 3.08 7.73 4.61
C GLY A 39 4.39 7.89 3.82
N ILE A 40 5.08 6.78 3.52
CA ILE A 40 6.29 6.77 2.69
C ILE A 40 5.99 7.29 1.28
N TYR A 41 4.91 6.80 0.65
CA TYR A 41 4.51 7.25 -0.68
C TYR A 41 4.17 8.74 -0.71
N LEU A 42 3.38 9.22 0.25
CA LEU A 42 3.01 10.62 0.35
C LEU A 42 4.22 11.51 0.65
N GLY A 43 5.13 11.08 1.51
CA GLY A 43 6.37 11.79 1.81
C GLY A 43 7.25 11.96 0.58
N ALA A 44 7.39 10.91 -0.24
CA ALA A 44 8.13 10.96 -1.50
C ALA A 44 7.51 11.97 -2.48
N GLN A 45 6.17 12.06 -2.54
CA GLN A 45 5.47 13.02 -3.40
C GLN A 45 5.48 14.45 -2.84
N ALA A 46 5.54 14.61 -1.52
CA ALA A 46 5.60 15.91 -0.85
C ALA A 46 6.99 16.55 -0.95
N TRP A 47 8.07 15.77 -0.99
CA TRP A 47 9.43 16.28 -1.00
C TRP A 47 9.72 17.29 -2.15
N PRO A 48 9.35 17.03 -3.41
CA PRO A 48 9.53 18.00 -4.49
C PRO A 48 8.79 19.33 -4.27
N LEU A 49 7.66 19.30 -3.55
CA LEU A 49 6.90 20.51 -3.22
C LEU A 49 7.60 21.29 -2.10
N LEU A 50 8.07 20.60 -1.07
CA LEU A 50 8.82 21.21 0.03
C LEU A 50 10.15 21.78 -0.43
N ALA A 51 10.88 21.07 -1.30
CA ALA A 51 12.15 21.53 -1.85
C ALA A 51 12.02 22.87 -2.61
N LYS A 52 10.86 23.14 -3.25
CA LYS A 52 10.57 24.42 -3.92
C LYS A 52 10.37 25.59 -2.96
N LEU A 53 10.05 25.35 -1.69
CA LEU A 53 9.94 26.43 -0.69
C LEU A 53 11.31 26.92 -0.19
N PHE A 54 12.36 26.11 -0.36
CA PHE A 54 13.72 26.42 0.11
C PHE A 54 14.67 26.86 -1.03
N SER A 55 14.17 26.97 -2.26
CA SER A 55 14.86 27.50 -3.44
C SER A 55 14.24 28.82 -3.88
#